data_AF-A0AAN6YLQ9-F1
#
_entry.id   AF-A0AAN6YLQ9-F1
#
_cell.length_a   1.000
_cell.length_b   1.000
_cell.length_c   1.000
_cell.angle_alpha   90.00
_cell.angle_beta   90.00
_cell.angle_gamma   90.00
#
_symmetry.space_group_name_H-M   'P 1'
#
loop_
_entity.id
_entity.type
_entity.pdbx_description
1 polymer ?
#
loop_
_entity_poly.entity_id
_entity_poly.type
_entity_poly.pdbx_seq_one_letter_code
_entity_poly.pdbx_strand_id
1 'polypeptide(L)'
;MAVKTTARKTSELGIQSRLATTTTEAAHLVEFTDGKLGWRTSDDKSPVTTLTTREIIFILKATCGGYLIFSLAESDSPEAEESDWFKLSVLHSLQELPQEVLEPYLINSGSADGGLAGRFPWSDNDSLIDVIVSTKSGTGKSKAFYDAVLSPLLSAVGFDEKPDQPNGANGSNGPNGCGDKETQGSRQYQVTLTTSPRTVTEFANKIRDHSGQQRTMILLSGDGGVIDLLNGLDNAGKPDKGTQPTVAILPLGTGNALFHSLHKPLYNSWPDASTAPSNLVLGLRTLFTGTAKPLPTFKASFSPRSRLISAPALETLSSSTEVTNGKGEHQVFTEHLIGAIVASYGFHASLVWESDTPEYRVHGDKRFGMAAAELLKVSHAYETVVQVRKAGKPEEMVRIPRDKFNYVLTTMVSNLEKTFTISPDSKPLDGQLRLVHFGEVSGERTMEIMMAAYKGGEHVGMKWKGTEDKEDGVGYEEIHEVRVSILEQDRRWRKVCIDGTIVEIEKDGWMSVKRELEGQERIKVVVNKEVVV
;
A
#
# COMPACT_ATOMS: atom_id res chain seq x y z
N MET A 1 -25.27 -17.85 53.68
CA MET A 1 -25.16 -17.78 52.21
C MET A 1 -24.77 -16.36 51.84
N ALA A 2 -23.50 -16.12 51.58
CA ALA A 2 -23.00 -14.86 51.03
C ALA A 2 -21.87 -15.24 50.07
N VAL A 3 -22.19 -15.28 48.77
CA VAL A 3 -21.19 -15.49 47.71
C VAL A 3 -20.69 -14.11 47.31
N LYS A 4 -19.40 -13.87 47.59
CA LYS A 4 -18.69 -12.63 47.27
C LYS A 4 -18.57 -12.45 45.76
N THR A 5 -19.04 -11.31 45.30
CA THR A 5 -18.83 -10.72 43.97
C THR A 5 -17.39 -10.24 43.85
N THR A 6 -16.47 -11.07 43.34
CA THR A 6 -15.04 -10.69 43.18
C THR A 6 -14.53 -10.87 41.74
N ALA A 7 -15.41 -11.03 40.75
CA ALA A 7 -15.01 -11.28 39.35
C ALA A 7 -15.11 -10.04 38.42
N ARG A 8 -15.52 -8.86 38.90
CA ARG A 8 -15.71 -7.66 38.03
C ARG A 8 -14.52 -6.71 37.99
N LYS A 9 -13.63 -6.74 38.99
CA LYS A 9 -12.58 -5.72 39.21
C LYS A 9 -11.32 -5.87 38.34
N THR A 10 -11.09 -7.03 37.72
CA THR A 10 -9.85 -7.31 36.98
C THR A 10 -9.91 -6.92 35.50
N SER A 11 -11.09 -6.66 34.93
CA SER A 11 -11.24 -6.10 33.58
C SER A 11 -11.21 -4.56 33.54
N GLU A 12 -11.39 -3.91 34.70
CA GLU A 12 -11.60 -2.46 34.85
C GLU A 12 -10.33 -1.62 34.60
N LEU A 13 -9.13 -2.22 34.69
CA LEU A 13 -7.83 -1.57 34.46
C LEU A 13 -7.32 -1.68 33.02
N GLY A 14 -7.98 -2.45 32.14
CA GLY A 14 -7.36 -2.98 30.91
C GLY A 14 -6.88 -1.95 29.89
N ILE A 15 -7.72 -1.01 29.44
CA ILE A 15 -7.37 -0.10 28.32
C ILE A 15 -6.52 1.09 28.80
N GLN A 16 -6.87 1.71 29.94
CA GLN A 16 -6.12 2.85 30.49
C GLN A 16 -4.74 2.46 31.04
N SER A 17 -4.56 1.25 31.59
CA SER A 17 -3.22 0.78 32.01
C SER A 17 -2.32 0.39 30.84
N ARG A 18 -2.90 0.03 29.68
CA ARG A 18 -2.19 -0.35 28.45
C ARG A 18 -1.69 0.85 27.63
N LEU A 19 -2.15 2.06 27.95
CA LEU A 19 -1.81 3.31 27.28
C LEU A 19 -0.69 4.10 27.99
N ALA A 20 0.20 3.44 28.75
CA ALA A 20 1.16 4.09 29.65
C ALA A 20 2.12 5.12 28.99
N THR A 21 2.28 5.09 27.66
CA THR A 21 3.09 6.06 26.88
C THR A 21 2.26 7.14 26.18
N THR A 22 0.93 7.09 26.25
CA THR A 22 0.02 8.00 25.56
C THR A 22 -0.63 8.95 26.57
N THR A 23 -0.60 10.26 26.30
CA THR A 23 -1.23 11.26 27.16
C THR A 23 -2.74 11.05 27.14
N THR A 24 -3.27 10.38 28.17
CA THR A 24 -4.71 10.23 28.37
C THR A 24 -5.16 11.35 29.28
N GLU A 25 -5.85 12.34 28.71
CA GLU A 25 -6.36 13.47 29.46
C GLU A 25 -7.89 13.34 29.62
N ALA A 26 -8.35 13.44 30.87
CA ALA A 26 -9.78 13.61 31.13
C ALA A 26 -10.17 15.02 30.71
N ALA A 27 -11.13 15.12 29.79
CA ALA A 27 -11.56 16.39 29.24
C ALA A 27 -13.07 16.45 29.13
N HIS A 28 -13.62 17.65 29.27
CA HIS A 28 -15.04 17.92 29.09
C HIS A 28 -15.27 18.62 27.77
N LEU A 29 -16.25 18.15 27.00
CA LEU A 29 -16.66 18.77 25.74
C LEU A 29 -17.29 20.14 26.05
N VAL A 30 -16.83 21.16 25.36
CA VAL A 30 -17.28 22.54 25.51
C VAL A 30 -18.22 22.91 24.36
N GLU A 31 -17.83 22.58 23.13
CA GLU A 31 -18.59 22.91 21.93
C GLU A 31 -18.25 21.96 20.77
N PHE A 32 -19.18 21.84 19.83
CA PHE A 32 -18.94 21.23 18.53
C PHE A 32 -19.50 22.14 17.45
N THR A 33 -18.62 22.73 16.65
CA THR A 33 -18.98 23.69 15.59
C THR A 33 -18.06 23.44 14.39
N ASP A 34 -18.61 23.39 13.18
CA ASP A 34 -17.86 23.24 11.92
C ASP A 34 -16.82 22.10 11.91
N GLY A 35 -17.18 20.92 12.43
CA GLY A 35 -16.28 19.75 12.46
C GLY A 35 -15.11 19.88 13.45
N LYS A 36 -15.19 20.83 14.38
CA LYS A 36 -14.21 21.04 15.45
C LYS A 36 -14.84 20.73 16.81
N LEU A 37 -14.19 19.85 17.56
CA LEU A 37 -14.50 19.60 18.97
C LEU A 37 -13.66 20.55 19.80
N GLY A 38 -14.29 21.36 20.65
CA GLY A 38 -13.60 22.15 21.66
C GLY A 38 -13.68 21.45 23.02
N TRP A 39 -12.54 21.25 23.71
CA TRP A 39 -12.54 20.70 25.07
C TRP A 39 -11.65 21.48 26.03
N ARG A 40 -11.94 21.31 27.32
CA ARG A 40 -11.09 21.73 28.43
C ARG A 40 -10.67 20.53 29.25
N THR A 41 -9.39 20.47 29.58
CA THR A 41 -8.88 19.61 30.67
C THR A 41 -9.31 20.20 32.02
N SER A 42 -9.30 19.39 33.08
CA SER A 42 -9.99 19.53 34.39
C SER A 42 -9.93 20.87 35.16
N ASP A 43 -9.35 21.94 34.63
CA ASP A 43 -9.34 23.28 35.22
C ASP A 43 -10.08 24.28 34.31
N ASP A 44 -11.10 24.95 34.83
CA ASP A 44 -12.04 25.79 34.05
C ASP A 44 -11.39 27.05 33.43
N LYS A 45 -10.12 27.29 33.78
CA LYS A 45 -9.26 28.39 33.30
C LYS A 45 -8.32 27.97 32.16
N SER A 46 -8.22 26.69 31.86
CA SER A 46 -7.37 26.18 30.77
C SER A 46 -7.91 26.65 29.41
N PRO A 47 -7.03 26.99 28.44
CA PRO A 47 -7.48 27.33 27.10
C PRO A 47 -8.24 26.16 26.49
N VAL A 48 -9.33 26.46 25.76
CA VAL A 48 -10.06 25.46 24.99
C VAL A 48 -9.11 24.93 23.92
N THR A 49 -8.85 23.63 23.96
CA THR A 49 -8.08 22.94 22.92
C THR A 49 -9.06 22.40 21.88
N THR A 50 -8.65 22.36 20.61
CA THR A 50 -9.53 22.01 19.49
C THR A 50 -9.01 20.78 18.73
N LEU A 51 -9.91 19.85 18.37
CA LEU A 51 -9.65 18.61 17.61
C LEU A 51 -10.50 18.75 16.39
N THR A 52 -9.87 18.63 15.25
CA THR A 52 -10.60 18.58 14.00
C THR A 52 -11.03 17.13 13.76
N THR A 53 -12.24 16.91 13.25
CA THR A 53 -12.72 15.55 12.93
C THR A 53 -11.83 14.83 11.93
N ARG A 54 -11.06 15.57 11.11
CA ARG A 54 -10.05 15.01 10.20
C ARG A 54 -8.85 14.35 10.90
N GLU A 55 -8.60 14.66 12.17
CA GLU A 55 -7.52 14.06 12.98
C GLU A 55 -7.99 12.81 13.74
N ILE A 56 -9.31 12.62 13.88
CA ILE A 56 -9.88 11.46 14.60
C ILE A 56 -9.60 10.19 13.81
N ILE A 57 -8.99 9.20 14.45
CA ILE A 57 -8.80 7.86 13.89
C ILE A 57 -10.07 7.04 14.12
N PHE A 58 -10.46 6.88 15.39
CA PHE A 58 -11.68 6.20 15.81
C PHE A 58 -12.07 6.61 17.23
N ILE A 59 -13.28 6.21 17.62
CA ILE A 59 -13.85 6.38 18.96
C ILE A 59 -14.21 5.02 19.53
N LEU A 60 -13.90 4.81 20.81
CA LEU A 60 -14.33 3.64 21.58
C LEU A 60 -15.25 4.06 22.72
N LYS A 61 -16.21 3.21 23.08
CA LYS A 61 -16.91 3.35 24.37
C LYS A 61 -15.94 3.01 25.50
N ALA A 62 -15.79 3.92 26.45
CA ALA A 62 -14.97 3.69 27.63
C ALA A 62 -15.71 2.77 28.60
N THR A 63 -14.98 1.85 29.25
CA THR A 63 -15.56 0.94 30.25
C THR A 63 -16.01 1.66 31.53
N CYS A 64 -15.34 2.76 31.86
CA CYS A 64 -15.67 3.65 32.99
C CYS A 64 -16.75 4.70 32.66
N GLY A 65 -17.41 4.59 31.49
CA GLY A 65 -18.41 5.53 31.02
C GLY A 65 -17.84 6.60 30.08
N GLY A 66 -18.66 7.04 29.13
CA GLY A 66 -18.28 7.99 28.09
C GLY A 66 -17.49 7.33 26.94
N TYR A 67 -16.58 8.11 26.35
CA TYR A 67 -15.91 7.77 25.09
C TYR A 67 -14.41 8.09 25.13
N LEU A 68 -13.61 7.22 24.52
CA LEU A 68 -12.20 7.45 24.22
C LEU A 68 -12.07 7.86 22.75
N ILE A 69 -11.52 9.04 22.49
CA ILE A 69 -11.31 9.57 21.15
C ILE A 69 -9.82 9.46 20.85
N PHE A 70 -9.46 8.68 19.83
CA PHE A 70 -8.10 8.51 19.36
C PHE A 70 -7.87 9.43 18.17
N SER A 71 -6.81 10.23 18.21
CA SER A 71 -6.47 11.16 17.14
C SER A 71 -4.98 11.19 16.83
N LEU A 72 -4.64 11.48 15.58
CA LEU A 72 -3.27 11.63 15.12
C LEU A 72 -3.06 13.03 14.58
N ALA A 73 -2.02 13.70 15.09
CA ALA A 73 -1.43 14.87 14.48
C ALA A 73 -0.07 14.52 13.86
N GLU A 74 0.21 15.09 12.70
CA GLU A 74 1.46 14.95 11.97
C GLU A 74 2.18 16.29 11.91
N SER A 75 3.51 16.27 12.04
CA SER A 75 4.32 17.46 11.80
C SER A 75 4.70 17.57 10.33
N ASP A 76 4.34 18.71 9.74
CA ASP A 76 4.74 19.08 8.38
C ASP A 76 6.09 19.83 8.34
N SER A 77 6.71 20.07 9.50
CA SER A 77 7.98 20.80 9.56
C SER A 77 9.13 19.92 9.03
N PRO A 78 9.91 20.38 8.04
CA PRO A 78 11.09 19.68 7.56
C PRO A 78 12.22 19.65 8.61
N GLU A 79 12.14 20.48 9.64
CA GLU A 79 13.09 20.57 10.76
C GLU A 79 12.62 19.80 11.99
N ALA A 80 11.47 19.11 11.92
CA ALA A 80 10.96 18.34 13.05
C ALA A 80 11.88 17.15 13.36
N GLU A 81 12.22 17.02 14.64
CA GLU A 81 12.89 15.84 15.17
C GLU A 81 11.99 14.61 15.07
N GLU A 82 12.59 13.41 15.05
CA GLU A 82 11.86 12.14 14.89
C GLU A 82 10.73 11.96 15.92
N SER A 83 10.93 12.44 17.16
CA SER A 83 9.93 12.38 18.23
C SER A 83 8.69 13.22 17.97
N ASP A 84 8.79 14.23 17.11
CA ASP A 84 7.74 15.21 16.87
C ASP A 84 6.99 14.95 15.55
N TRP A 85 7.42 13.96 14.77
CA TRP A 85 6.77 13.63 13.49
C TRP A 85 5.32 13.20 13.68
N PHE A 86 5.03 12.47 14.75
CA PHE A 86 3.71 11.88 14.99
C PHE A 86 3.31 12.05 16.46
N LYS A 87 2.11 12.59 16.68
CA LYS A 87 1.53 12.70 18.01
C LYS A 87 0.18 11.98 18.05
N LEU A 88 0.19 10.77 18.62
CA LEU A 88 -1.03 10.08 19.01
C LEU A 88 -1.57 10.70 20.32
N SER A 89 -2.84 11.09 20.34
CA SER A 89 -3.51 11.62 21.52
C SER A 89 -4.79 10.84 21.82
N VAL A 90 -5.09 10.68 23.12
CA VAL A 90 -6.30 10.00 23.58
C VAL A 90 -7.05 10.92 24.54
N LEU A 91 -8.23 11.34 24.13
CA LEU A 91 -9.12 12.15 24.96
C LEU A 91 -10.20 11.25 25.56
N HIS A 92 -10.38 11.33 26.87
CA HIS A 92 -11.50 10.67 27.55
C HIS A 92 -12.61 11.67 27.82
N SER A 93 -13.68 11.59 27.03
CA SER A 93 -14.91 12.35 27.25
C SER A 93 -15.84 11.56 28.17
N LEU A 94 -16.19 12.14 29.32
CA LEU A 94 -17.23 11.59 30.21
C LEU A 94 -18.65 11.98 29.80
N GLN A 95 -18.78 12.89 28.82
CA GLN A 95 -20.06 13.37 28.30
C GLN A 95 -20.45 12.58 27.04
N GLU A 96 -21.75 12.58 26.74
CA GLU A 96 -22.22 12.09 25.44
C GLU A 96 -21.66 12.96 24.31
N LEU A 97 -21.17 12.31 23.27
CA LEU A 97 -20.68 12.98 22.07
C LEU A 97 -21.83 13.18 21.08
N PRO A 98 -21.83 14.26 20.28
CA PRO A 98 -22.81 14.45 19.22
C PRO A 98 -22.88 13.24 18.28
N GLN A 99 -24.08 12.87 17.83
CA GLN A 99 -24.26 11.72 16.94
C GLN A 99 -23.47 11.87 15.63
N GLU A 100 -23.38 13.09 15.10
CA GLU A 100 -22.59 13.43 13.92
C GLU A 100 -21.09 13.08 14.04
N VAL A 101 -20.57 13.03 15.27
CA VAL A 101 -19.18 12.63 15.56
C VAL A 101 -19.09 11.13 15.84
N LEU A 102 -20.10 10.57 16.50
CA LEU A 102 -20.12 9.13 16.82
C LEU A 102 -20.33 8.27 15.59
N GLU A 103 -21.28 8.59 14.72
CA GLU A 103 -21.66 7.76 13.58
C GLU A 103 -20.49 7.38 12.64
N PRO A 104 -19.61 8.31 12.23
CA PRO A 104 -18.49 7.97 11.34
C PRO A 104 -17.28 7.33 12.04
N TYR A 105 -17.12 7.49 13.36
CA TYR A 105 -15.87 7.15 14.05
C TYR A 105 -16.03 6.10 15.16
N LEU A 106 -17.24 5.85 15.66
CA LEU A 106 -17.47 4.90 16.72
C LEU A 106 -17.30 3.47 16.21
N ILE A 107 -16.28 2.78 16.73
CA ILE A 107 -16.13 1.34 16.51
C ILE A 107 -17.13 0.65 17.43
N ASN A 108 -18.22 0.15 16.83
CA ASN A 108 -19.28 -0.55 17.56
C ASN A 108 -18.69 -1.78 18.26
N SER A 109 -18.77 -1.79 19.58
CA SER A 109 -18.39 -2.91 20.42
C SER A 109 -19.41 -4.05 20.34
N GLY A 110 -19.45 -4.78 19.22
CA GLY A 110 -20.39 -5.89 18.98
C GLY A 110 -19.84 -7.28 19.34
N SER A 111 -20.68 -8.06 20.03
CA SER A 111 -20.58 -9.44 20.55
C SER A 111 -19.65 -9.70 21.75
N ALA A 112 -20.14 -10.55 22.66
CA ALA A 112 -19.67 -10.77 24.02
C ALA A 112 -18.57 -11.84 24.14
N ASP A 113 -18.17 -12.47 23.02
CA ASP A 113 -17.46 -13.75 23.07
C ASP A 113 -16.00 -13.67 22.58
N GLY A 114 -15.54 -12.51 22.07
CA GLY A 114 -14.21 -12.35 21.44
C GLY A 114 -13.41 -11.07 21.75
N GLY A 115 -13.91 -10.19 22.63
CA GLY A 115 -13.24 -8.92 22.96
C GLY A 115 -13.24 -7.87 21.82
N LEU A 116 -12.52 -6.76 22.00
CA LEU A 116 -12.38 -5.70 20.98
C LEU A 116 -11.56 -6.19 19.76
N ALA A 117 -10.62 -7.13 19.99
CA ALA A 117 -9.77 -7.75 18.98
C ALA A 117 -10.53 -8.65 17.99
N GLY A 118 -11.66 -9.26 18.35
CA GLY A 118 -12.46 -10.09 17.44
C GLY A 118 -13.37 -9.30 16.48
N ARG A 119 -13.21 -7.97 16.42
CA ARG A 119 -14.13 -7.05 15.71
C ARG A 119 -13.52 -6.41 14.48
N PHE A 120 -12.23 -6.58 14.25
CA PHE A 120 -11.59 -6.04 13.07
C PHE A 120 -11.76 -7.02 11.90
N PRO A 121 -12.03 -6.50 10.69
CA PRO A 121 -12.33 -7.31 9.50
C PRO A 121 -11.20 -8.26 9.09
N TRP A 122 -10.03 -8.10 9.70
CA TRP A 122 -8.80 -8.84 9.44
C TRP A 122 -8.35 -9.68 10.64
N SER A 123 -9.13 -9.75 11.72
CA SER A 123 -8.78 -10.44 12.97
C SER A 123 -9.83 -11.46 13.37
N ASP A 124 -10.19 -12.36 12.45
CA ASP A 124 -10.95 -13.57 12.81
C ASP A 124 -10.22 -14.31 13.96
N ASN A 125 -10.96 -14.99 14.84
CA ASN A 125 -10.47 -15.47 16.15
C ASN A 125 -9.17 -16.31 16.09
N ASP A 126 -8.89 -16.95 14.94
CA ASP A 126 -7.72 -17.79 14.73
C ASP A 126 -6.65 -17.17 13.80
N SER A 127 -6.80 -15.90 13.40
CA SER A 127 -5.87 -15.27 12.46
C SER A 127 -4.54 -14.87 13.11
N LEU A 128 -3.42 -15.22 12.46
CA LEU A 128 -2.09 -14.69 12.81
C LEU A 128 -1.95 -13.25 12.32
N ILE A 129 -1.31 -12.41 13.12
CA ILE A 129 -1.09 -11.00 12.79
C ILE A 129 0.41 -10.74 12.75
N ASP A 130 0.87 -10.20 11.62
CA ASP A 130 2.24 -9.80 11.40
C ASP A 130 2.29 -8.31 11.06
N VAL A 131 3.21 -7.58 11.67
CA VAL A 131 3.49 -6.17 11.37
C VAL A 131 4.84 -6.10 10.69
N ILE A 132 4.86 -5.66 9.44
CA ILE A 132 6.09 -5.53 8.65
C ILE A 132 6.43 -4.05 8.55
N VAL A 133 7.59 -3.67 9.09
CA VAL A 133 8.05 -2.28 9.16
C VAL A 133 9.24 -2.06 8.25
N SER A 134 9.04 -1.30 7.18
CA SER A 134 10.10 -0.92 6.25
C SER A 134 11.00 0.16 6.86
N THR A 135 12.24 -0.18 7.19
CA THR A 135 13.14 0.67 7.99
C THR A 135 13.93 1.70 7.18
N LYS A 136 14.24 1.41 5.92
CA LYS A 136 15.14 2.24 5.08
C LYS A 136 14.53 2.73 3.77
N SER A 137 13.34 2.25 3.41
CA SER A 137 12.70 2.60 2.13
C SER A 137 11.67 3.70 2.32
N GLY A 138 11.36 4.43 1.23
CA GLY A 138 10.32 5.46 1.22
C GLY A 138 10.70 6.67 2.08
N THR A 139 9.79 7.07 2.96
CA THR A 139 9.94 8.26 3.81
C THR A 139 10.96 8.10 4.94
N GLY A 140 11.37 6.86 5.25
CA GLY A 140 12.19 6.55 6.43
C GLY A 140 11.45 6.70 7.76
N LYS A 141 10.15 7.05 7.75
CA LYS A 141 9.37 7.33 8.96
C LYS A 141 8.66 6.11 9.55
N SER A 142 8.72 4.94 8.90
CA SER A 142 7.88 3.79 9.26
C SER A 142 8.12 3.27 10.67
N LYS A 143 9.38 3.25 11.13
CA LYS A 143 9.71 2.78 12.48
C LYS A 143 9.20 3.75 13.54
N ALA A 144 9.47 5.05 13.37
CA ALA A 144 8.92 6.09 14.26
C ALA A 144 7.39 6.01 14.33
N PHE A 145 6.71 5.83 13.18
CA PHE A 145 5.26 5.67 13.14
C PHE A 145 4.79 4.39 13.86
N TYR A 146 5.49 3.27 13.69
CA TYR A 146 5.18 2.03 14.42
C TYR A 146 5.25 2.25 15.94
N ASP A 147 6.37 2.79 16.41
CA ASP A 147 6.66 2.97 17.84
C ASP A 147 5.70 3.99 18.50
N ALA A 148 5.49 5.15 17.85
CA ALA A 148 4.73 6.26 18.41
C ALA A 148 3.21 6.15 18.21
N VAL A 149 2.75 5.41 17.20
CA VAL A 149 1.33 5.41 16.78
C VAL A 149 0.75 4.01 16.72
N LEU A 150 1.26 3.14 15.85
CA LEU A 150 0.59 1.87 15.57
C LEU A 150 0.63 0.91 16.76
N SER A 151 1.79 0.72 17.40
CA SER A 151 1.93 -0.18 18.54
C SER A 151 1.02 0.24 19.72
N PRO A 152 0.99 1.52 20.15
CA PRO A 152 0.02 1.99 21.15
C PRO A 152 -1.44 1.77 20.75
N LEU A 153 -1.81 1.99 19.48
CA LEU A 153 -3.17 1.76 18.99
C LEU A 153 -3.55 0.28 19.03
N LEU A 154 -2.65 -0.61 18.60
CA LEU A 154 -2.85 -2.06 18.66
C LEU A 154 -3.04 -2.54 20.10
N SER A 155 -2.19 -2.06 21.02
CA SER A 155 -2.32 -2.33 22.46
C SER A 155 -3.67 -1.86 23.02
N ALA A 156 -4.10 -0.65 22.66
CA ALA A 156 -5.38 -0.09 23.09
C ALA A 156 -6.58 -0.94 22.66
N VAL A 157 -6.48 -1.64 21.52
CA VAL A 157 -7.54 -2.51 21.01
C VAL A 157 -7.35 -4.00 21.34
N GLY A 158 -6.36 -4.33 22.18
CA GLY A 158 -6.17 -5.67 22.74
C GLY A 158 -5.19 -6.57 21.99
N PHE A 159 -4.28 -5.99 21.21
CA PHE A 159 -3.17 -6.70 20.58
C PHE A 159 -1.84 -6.33 21.23
N ASP A 160 -1.09 -7.31 21.69
CA ASP A 160 0.24 -7.12 22.28
C ASP A 160 1.32 -7.71 21.36
N GLU A 161 2.48 -7.05 21.32
CA GLU A 161 3.64 -7.58 20.62
C GLU A 161 4.13 -8.86 21.31
N LYS A 162 4.43 -9.89 20.53
CA LYS A 162 5.02 -11.12 21.06
C LYS A 162 6.46 -10.84 21.52
N PRO A 163 6.84 -11.15 22.77
CA PRO A 163 8.21 -10.95 23.23
C PRO A 163 9.20 -11.83 22.46
N ASP A 164 10.34 -11.27 22.08
CA ASP A 164 11.43 -11.99 21.44
C ASP A 164 11.89 -13.14 22.34
N GLN A 165 11.77 -14.38 21.86
CA GLN A 165 12.46 -15.49 22.49
C GLN A 165 13.92 -15.50 22.01
N PRO A 166 14.92 -15.43 22.90
CA PRO A 166 16.31 -15.57 22.49
C PRO A 166 16.53 -16.95 21.87
N ASN A 167 17.02 -16.97 20.64
CA ASN A 167 17.46 -18.18 19.95
C ASN A 167 18.53 -18.90 20.78
N GLY A 168 18.20 -20.09 21.30
CA GLY A 168 19.18 -21.01 21.87
C GLY A 168 18.97 -21.38 23.35
N ALA A 169 17.91 -22.13 23.64
CA ALA A 169 17.94 -23.08 24.74
C ALA A 169 17.13 -24.31 24.32
N ASN A 170 17.84 -25.41 24.05
CA ASN A 170 17.25 -26.73 23.91
C ASN A 170 16.31 -26.98 25.09
N GLY A 171 15.06 -27.29 24.81
CA GLY A 171 14.06 -27.64 25.81
C GLY A 171 14.52 -28.86 26.62
N SER A 172 15.02 -28.61 27.83
CA SER A 172 14.97 -29.59 28.90
C SER A 172 13.59 -29.51 29.54
N ASN A 173 12.84 -30.61 29.44
CA ASN A 173 11.59 -30.82 30.17
C ASN A 173 11.86 -30.72 31.69
N GLY A 174 11.46 -29.61 32.30
CA GLY A 174 11.34 -29.45 33.74
C GLY A 174 9.87 -29.59 34.17
N PRO A 175 9.52 -30.44 35.15
CA PRO A 175 8.13 -30.63 35.56
C PRO A 175 7.69 -29.57 36.58
N ASN A 176 6.45 -29.09 36.40
CA ASN A 176 5.55 -28.47 37.38
C ASN A 176 6.11 -27.33 38.28
N GLY A 177 5.65 -26.10 38.01
CA GLY A 177 5.67 -24.98 38.97
C GLY A 177 4.46 -24.06 38.75
N CYS A 178 3.62 -23.92 39.77
CA CYS A 178 2.43 -23.08 39.82
C CYS A 178 2.74 -21.56 39.81
N GLY A 179 1.83 -20.78 39.20
CA GLY A 179 1.75 -19.30 39.25
C GLY A 179 1.86 -18.71 37.84
N ASP A 180 0.91 -17.98 37.25
CA ASP A 180 -0.27 -17.28 37.76
C ASP A 180 -1.44 -17.43 36.76
N LYS A 181 -2.66 -17.56 37.28
CA LYS A 181 -3.89 -17.56 36.47
C LYS A 181 -4.32 -16.14 36.16
N GLU A 182 -4.69 -15.93 34.89
CA GLU A 182 -5.58 -14.90 34.36
C GLU A 182 -5.06 -13.46 34.20
N THR A 183 -4.26 -13.23 33.14
CA THR A 183 -4.49 -12.09 32.25
C THR A 183 -5.49 -12.52 31.18
N GLN A 184 -6.75 -12.10 31.28
CA GLN A 184 -7.69 -12.27 30.18
C GLN A 184 -7.22 -11.47 28.96
N GLY A 185 -6.79 -12.17 27.91
CA GLY A 185 -7.36 -12.01 26.57
C GLY A 185 -6.73 -11.04 25.56
N SER A 186 -5.46 -10.64 25.68
CA SER A 186 -4.80 -9.94 24.57
C SER A 186 -4.25 -10.91 23.53
N ARG A 187 -4.47 -10.60 22.25
CA ARG A 187 -3.94 -11.39 21.13
C ARG A 187 -2.53 -10.95 20.81
N GLN A 188 -1.69 -11.89 20.38
CA GLN A 188 -0.30 -11.59 20.04
C GLN A 188 -0.14 -11.29 18.55
N TYR A 189 0.76 -10.36 18.23
CA TYR A 189 1.26 -10.15 16.87
C TYR A 189 2.79 -10.21 16.82
N GLN A 190 3.35 -10.53 15.66
CA GLN A 190 4.79 -10.55 15.42
C GLN A 190 5.22 -9.31 14.64
N VAL A 191 6.37 -8.73 15.00
CA VAL A 191 6.96 -7.62 14.25
C VAL A 191 8.14 -8.12 13.43
N THR A 192 8.21 -7.69 12.17
CA THR A 192 9.36 -7.91 11.30
C THR A 192 9.87 -6.57 10.82
N LEU A 193 11.05 -6.17 11.31
CA LEU A 193 11.78 -5.02 10.77
C LEU A 193 12.55 -5.45 9.52
N THR A 194 12.39 -4.72 8.41
CA THR A 194 13.17 -5.02 7.20
C THR A 194 14.64 -4.74 7.45
N THR A 195 15.51 -5.68 7.12
CA THR A 195 16.98 -5.52 7.24
C THR A 195 17.66 -5.52 5.87
N SER A 196 16.97 -6.00 4.84
CA SER A 196 17.44 -6.04 3.47
C SER A 196 16.27 -5.88 2.48
N PRO A 197 16.54 -5.63 1.19
CA PRO A 197 15.51 -5.67 0.16
C PRO A 197 14.78 -7.02 0.05
N ARG A 198 15.37 -8.11 0.53
CA ARG A 198 14.80 -9.47 0.44
C ARG A 198 13.86 -9.82 1.60
N THR A 199 13.84 -9.03 2.67
CA THR A 199 13.13 -9.42 3.90
C THR A 199 11.65 -9.72 3.66
N VAL A 200 10.96 -8.93 2.84
CA VAL A 200 9.51 -9.12 2.58
C VAL A 200 9.27 -10.35 1.70
N THR A 201 10.06 -10.56 0.65
CA THR A 201 9.98 -11.77 -0.19
C THR A 201 10.30 -13.03 0.60
N GLU A 202 11.33 -13.01 1.46
CA GLU A 202 11.68 -14.13 2.34
C GLU A 202 10.59 -14.41 3.37
N PHE A 203 9.97 -13.36 3.91
CA PHE A 203 8.82 -13.49 4.79
C PHE A 203 7.64 -14.16 4.07
N ALA A 204 7.30 -13.69 2.86
CA ALA A 204 6.25 -14.26 2.02
C ALA A 204 6.45 -15.76 1.76
N ASN A 205 7.69 -16.17 1.47
CA ASN A 205 8.04 -17.58 1.30
C ASN A 205 7.82 -18.42 2.57
N LYS A 206 8.11 -17.88 3.76
CA LYS A 206 7.95 -18.59 5.04
C LYS A 206 6.47 -18.81 5.41
N ILE A 207 5.62 -17.80 5.16
CA ILE A 207 4.21 -17.89 5.56
C ILE A 207 3.42 -18.85 4.69
N ARG A 208 3.88 -19.13 3.47
CA ARG A 208 3.32 -20.15 2.58
C ARG A 208 3.30 -21.54 3.23
N ASP A 209 4.39 -21.90 3.91
CA ASP A 209 4.57 -23.26 4.45
C ASP A 209 3.64 -23.57 5.65
N HIS A 210 2.85 -22.58 6.09
CA HIS A 210 1.89 -22.66 7.20
C HIS A 210 0.43 -22.56 6.71
N SER A 211 0.15 -23.14 5.52
CA SER A 211 -1.06 -22.95 4.68
C SER A 211 -2.44 -23.30 5.28
N GLY A 212 -2.55 -23.52 6.58
CA GLY A 212 -3.81 -23.82 7.27
C GLY A 212 -4.38 -22.69 8.13
N GLN A 213 -3.65 -21.59 8.34
CA GLN A 213 -4.06 -20.51 9.25
C GLN A 213 -4.24 -19.19 8.50
N GLN A 214 -5.37 -18.53 8.71
CA GLN A 214 -5.63 -17.20 8.17
C GLN A 214 -4.60 -16.21 8.74
N ARG A 215 -4.09 -15.33 7.89
CA ARG A 215 -3.01 -14.41 8.27
C ARG A 215 -3.32 -13.01 7.78
N THR A 216 -3.05 -12.03 8.63
CA THR A 216 -3.12 -10.62 8.32
C THR A 216 -1.76 -9.98 8.49
N MET A 217 -1.32 -9.28 7.46
CA MET A 217 -0.11 -8.47 7.46
C MET A 217 -0.48 -6.99 7.50
N ILE A 218 0.04 -6.26 8.48
CA ILE A 218 0.00 -4.80 8.50
C ILE A 218 1.34 -4.31 7.95
N LEU A 219 1.32 -3.77 6.74
CA LEU A 219 2.51 -3.38 6.00
C LEU A 219 2.71 -1.86 6.08
N LEU A 220 3.77 -1.45 6.78
CA LEU A 220 4.24 -0.06 6.84
C LEU A 220 5.34 0.09 5.79
N SER A 221 4.91 0.32 4.55
CA SER A 221 5.79 0.38 3.38
C SER A 221 5.15 1.19 2.25
N GLY A 222 5.82 1.23 1.10
CA GLY A 222 5.23 1.67 -0.17
C GLY A 222 4.79 0.52 -1.06
N ASP A 223 4.52 0.85 -2.31
CA ASP A 223 4.13 -0.11 -3.35
C ASP A 223 5.11 -1.30 -3.43
N GLY A 224 6.42 -1.04 -3.38
CA GLY A 224 7.45 -2.08 -3.44
C GLY A 224 7.27 -3.21 -2.41
N GLY A 225 6.84 -2.90 -1.19
CA GLY A 225 6.58 -3.94 -0.18
C GLY A 225 5.39 -4.84 -0.54
N VAL A 226 4.38 -4.31 -1.23
CA VAL A 226 3.26 -5.11 -1.75
C VAL A 226 3.73 -6.01 -2.89
N ILE A 227 4.62 -5.50 -3.76
CA ILE A 227 5.15 -6.24 -4.90
C ILE A 227 6.08 -7.38 -4.46
N ASP A 228 6.95 -7.12 -3.50
CA ASP A 228 7.83 -8.13 -2.91
C ASP A 228 7.01 -9.27 -2.28
N LEU A 229 5.92 -8.91 -1.60
CA LEU A 229 4.97 -9.88 -1.03
C LEU A 229 4.27 -10.69 -2.12
N LEU A 230 3.71 -10.03 -3.15
CA LEU A 230 3.00 -10.69 -4.25
C LEU A 230 3.89 -11.70 -4.99
N ASN A 231 5.11 -11.29 -5.34
CA ASN A 231 6.04 -12.14 -6.08
C ASN A 231 6.65 -13.22 -5.18
N GLY A 232 6.87 -12.95 -3.89
CA GLY A 232 7.25 -14.00 -2.94
C GLY A 232 6.17 -15.09 -2.82
N LEU A 233 4.89 -14.73 -2.86
CA LEU A 233 3.77 -15.69 -2.84
C LEU A 233 3.55 -16.41 -4.18
N ASP A 234 4.02 -15.85 -5.31
CA ASP A 234 3.87 -16.47 -6.64
C ASP A 234 4.59 -17.83 -6.77
N ASN A 235 5.64 -18.04 -5.96
CA ASN A 235 6.41 -19.28 -5.90
C ASN A 235 5.64 -20.49 -5.35
N ALA A 236 4.38 -20.34 -4.93
CA ALA A 236 3.65 -21.32 -4.13
C ALA A 236 2.72 -22.28 -4.88
N GLY A 237 2.51 -22.08 -6.19
CA GLY A 237 1.31 -22.61 -6.82
C GLY A 237 0.07 -21.82 -6.40
N LYS A 238 -1.10 -22.12 -6.98
CA LYS A 238 -2.32 -21.35 -6.72
C LYS A 238 -2.74 -21.53 -5.24
N PRO A 239 -2.96 -20.44 -4.48
CA PRO A 239 -3.55 -20.59 -3.16
C PRO A 239 -4.95 -21.22 -3.28
N ASP A 240 -5.31 -22.07 -2.34
CA ASP A 240 -6.68 -22.57 -2.25
C ASP A 240 -7.64 -21.37 -2.08
N LYS A 241 -8.78 -21.41 -2.78
CA LYS A 241 -9.77 -20.32 -2.70
C LYS A 241 -10.15 -20.09 -1.24
N GLY A 242 -9.93 -18.88 -0.75
CA GLY A 242 -10.27 -18.47 0.62
C GLY A 242 -9.13 -18.48 1.63
N THR A 243 -7.95 -19.02 1.29
CA THR A 243 -6.77 -19.05 2.20
C THR A 243 -5.78 -17.91 1.96
N GLN A 244 -6.13 -16.96 1.08
CA GLN A 244 -5.27 -15.82 0.76
C GLN A 244 -5.03 -14.96 1.99
N PRO A 245 -3.77 -14.57 2.28
CA PRO A 245 -3.51 -13.67 3.38
C PRO A 245 -4.08 -12.28 3.10
N THR A 246 -4.45 -11.59 4.17
CA THR A 246 -4.97 -10.22 4.12
C THR A 246 -3.84 -9.23 4.38
N VAL A 247 -3.82 -8.11 3.66
CA VAL A 247 -2.82 -7.06 3.78
C VAL A 247 -3.50 -5.73 4.05
N ALA A 248 -3.14 -5.08 5.15
CA ALA A 248 -3.48 -3.69 5.41
C ALA A 248 -2.25 -2.81 5.12
N ILE A 249 -2.44 -1.75 4.33
CA ILE A 249 -1.34 -0.91 3.85
C ILE A 249 -1.36 0.44 4.57
N LEU A 250 -0.24 0.81 5.19
CA LEU A 250 0.00 2.15 5.71
C LEU A 250 1.03 2.85 4.81
N PRO A 251 0.68 3.97 4.15
CA PRO A 251 1.41 4.52 3.00
C PRO A 251 2.65 5.33 3.42
N LEU A 252 3.67 4.63 3.90
CA LEU A 252 4.93 5.23 4.37
C LEU A 252 6.04 5.18 3.29
N GLY A 253 5.69 4.74 2.08
CA GLY A 253 6.53 4.77 0.89
C GLY A 253 6.52 6.10 0.13
N THR A 254 7.25 6.13 -0.99
CA THR A 254 7.18 7.19 -2.00
C THR A 254 6.14 6.81 -3.05
N GLY A 255 5.32 7.76 -3.51
CA GLY A 255 4.31 7.53 -4.56
C GLY A 255 3.03 6.88 -4.04
N ASN A 256 3.12 5.68 -3.44
CA ASN A 256 2.00 4.92 -2.87
C ASN A 256 0.78 4.79 -3.81
N ALA A 257 1.04 4.44 -5.07
CA ALA A 257 0.07 4.33 -6.16
C ALA A 257 -1.14 3.47 -5.79
N LEU A 258 -0.90 2.30 -5.21
CA LEU A 258 -1.98 1.40 -4.80
C LEU A 258 -2.84 2.05 -3.72
N PHE A 259 -2.23 2.62 -2.68
CA PHE A 259 -2.96 3.28 -1.59
C PHE A 259 -3.82 4.43 -2.11
N HIS A 260 -3.25 5.34 -2.91
CA HIS A 260 -3.97 6.50 -3.42
C HIS A 260 -5.10 6.12 -4.37
N SER A 261 -4.91 5.08 -5.16
CA SER A 261 -5.97 4.58 -6.03
C SER A 261 -7.12 3.98 -5.23
N LEU A 262 -6.83 3.18 -4.20
CA LEU A 262 -7.85 2.62 -3.31
C LEU A 262 -8.60 3.70 -2.50
N HIS A 263 -7.95 4.80 -2.14
CA HIS A 263 -8.54 5.85 -1.30
C HIS A 263 -9.04 7.07 -2.09
N LYS A 264 -8.89 7.09 -3.42
CA LYS A 264 -9.32 8.22 -4.26
C LYS A 264 -10.78 8.64 -4.05
N PRO A 265 -11.77 7.73 -3.97
CA PRO A 265 -13.15 8.14 -3.72
C PRO A 265 -13.33 8.88 -2.39
N LEU A 266 -12.51 8.56 -1.39
CA LEU A 266 -12.55 9.20 -0.08
C LEU A 266 -12.00 10.63 -0.12
N TYR A 267 -11.06 10.95 -1.01
CA TYR A 267 -10.58 12.33 -1.16
C TYR A 267 -11.69 13.26 -1.62
N ASN A 268 -12.56 12.77 -2.50
CA ASN A 268 -13.68 13.54 -3.06
C ASN A 268 -14.87 13.66 -2.10
N SER A 269 -14.87 12.92 -0.98
CA SER A 269 -15.92 13.03 0.04
C SER A 269 -15.79 14.30 0.90
N TRP A 270 -14.67 15.02 0.80
CA TRP A 270 -14.40 16.25 1.55
C TRP A 270 -14.58 17.47 0.64
N PRO A 271 -15.36 18.49 1.05
CA PRO A 271 -15.62 19.68 0.23
C PRO A 271 -14.36 20.50 -0.09
N ASP A 272 -13.38 20.48 0.82
CA ASP A 272 -12.11 21.19 0.68
C ASP A 272 -10.95 20.26 1.07
N ALA A 273 -9.91 20.22 0.24
CA ALA A 273 -8.67 19.50 0.50
C ALA A 273 -8.00 19.92 1.82
N SER A 274 -8.18 21.18 2.26
CA SER A 274 -7.67 21.67 3.55
C SER A 274 -8.37 21.02 4.75
N THR A 275 -9.59 20.51 4.55
CA THR A 275 -10.39 19.82 5.58
C THR A 275 -10.26 18.30 5.54
N ALA A 276 -9.60 17.76 4.50
CA ALA A 276 -9.43 16.33 4.35
C ALA A 276 -8.45 15.75 5.39
N PRO A 277 -8.68 14.52 5.88
CA PRO A 277 -7.72 13.79 6.69
C PRO A 277 -6.41 13.54 5.93
N SER A 278 -5.33 13.37 6.68
CA SER A 278 -4.06 12.92 6.12
C SER A 278 -4.14 11.50 5.57
N ASN A 279 -3.16 11.11 4.78
CA ASN A 279 -3.08 9.75 4.24
C ASN A 279 -2.91 8.71 5.37
N LEU A 280 -2.18 9.04 6.43
CA LEU A 280 -1.98 8.14 7.57
C LEU A 280 -3.24 7.98 8.40
N VAL A 281 -4.00 9.07 8.64
CA VAL A 281 -5.31 8.96 9.30
C VAL A 281 -6.27 8.10 8.47
N LEU A 282 -6.33 8.30 7.15
CA LEU A 282 -7.15 7.45 6.28
C LEU A 282 -6.70 5.98 6.31
N GLY A 283 -5.39 5.72 6.28
CA GLY A 283 -4.83 4.38 6.39
C GLY A 283 -5.20 3.69 7.71
N LEU A 284 -5.10 4.40 8.83
CA LEU A 284 -5.51 3.87 10.14
C LEU A 284 -7.03 3.66 10.21
N ARG A 285 -7.85 4.58 9.69
CA ARG A 285 -9.31 4.38 9.59
C ARG A 285 -9.62 3.11 8.80
N THR A 286 -9.02 2.95 7.62
CA THR A 286 -9.19 1.76 6.79
C THR A 286 -8.73 0.49 7.50
N LEU A 287 -7.60 0.52 8.22
CA LEU A 287 -7.14 -0.59 9.04
C LEU A 287 -8.23 -1.01 10.04
N PHE A 288 -8.79 -0.09 10.82
CA PHE A 288 -9.71 -0.46 11.91
C PHE A 288 -11.17 -0.65 11.48
N THR A 289 -11.62 -0.07 10.37
CA THR A 289 -13.06 -0.10 9.99
C THR A 289 -13.34 -0.70 8.62
N GLY A 290 -12.30 -1.01 7.85
CA GLY A 290 -12.40 -1.45 6.46
C GLY A 290 -12.98 -2.85 6.26
N THR A 291 -12.69 -3.42 5.10
CA THR A 291 -13.07 -4.78 4.71
C THR A 291 -11.99 -5.37 3.81
N ALA A 292 -11.74 -6.67 3.92
CA ALA A 292 -10.77 -7.35 3.08
C ALA A 292 -11.40 -7.75 1.73
N LYS A 293 -10.75 -7.38 0.62
CA LYS A 293 -11.18 -7.72 -0.74
C LYS A 293 -10.02 -8.28 -1.56
N PRO A 294 -10.24 -9.23 -2.49
CA PRO A 294 -9.17 -9.71 -3.37
C PRO A 294 -8.50 -8.53 -4.08
N LEU A 295 -7.16 -8.53 -4.15
CA LEU A 295 -6.42 -7.54 -4.92
C LEU A 295 -6.26 -8.05 -6.37
N PRO A 296 -6.84 -7.36 -7.38
CA PRO A 296 -6.62 -7.72 -8.77
C PRO A 296 -5.16 -7.57 -9.19
N THR A 297 -4.67 -8.54 -9.95
CA THR A 297 -3.28 -8.61 -10.41
C THR A 297 -3.21 -8.87 -11.91
N PHE A 298 -2.04 -8.62 -12.49
CA PHE A 298 -1.67 -9.05 -13.83
C PHE A 298 -0.38 -9.85 -13.78
N LYS A 299 -0.19 -10.71 -14.78
CA LYS A 299 1.06 -11.40 -15.04
C LYS A 299 1.78 -10.73 -16.20
N ALA A 300 3.00 -10.27 -15.96
CA ALA A 300 3.92 -9.79 -17.00
C ALA A 300 4.93 -10.90 -17.33
N SER A 301 4.84 -11.47 -18.53
CA SER A 301 5.74 -12.49 -19.04
C SER A 301 6.70 -11.90 -20.06
N PHE A 302 7.91 -12.46 -20.12
CA PHE A 302 8.97 -11.95 -20.98
C PHE A 302 9.52 -13.02 -21.93
N SER A 303 10.16 -12.58 -23.00
CA SER A 303 10.98 -13.46 -23.83
C SER A 303 12.12 -14.10 -23.03
N PRO A 304 12.63 -15.28 -23.45
CA PRO A 304 13.78 -15.93 -22.81
C PRO A 304 14.98 -14.97 -22.62
N ARG A 305 15.74 -15.19 -21.56
CA ARG A 305 16.93 -14.41 -21.19
C ARG A 305 16.67 -12.92 -20.86
N SER A 306 15.43 -12.57 -20.51
CA SER A 306 15.14 -11.25 -19.95
C SER A 306 15.78 -11.10 -18.57
N ARG A 307 16.53 -10.02 -18.37
CA ARG A 307 17.40 -9.82 -17.22
C ARG A 307 16.79 -8.83 -16.24
N LEU A 308 16.71 -9.20 -14.98
CA LEU A 308 16.27 -8.33 -13.91
C LEU A 308 17.34 -7.29 -13.59
N ILE A 309 16.97 -6.01 -13.63
CA ILE A 309 17.85 -4.87 -13.37
C ILE A 309 17.35 -4.20 -12.08
N SER A 310 18.16 -4.23 -11.03
CA SER A 310 17.86 -3.53 -9.77
C SER A 310 16.64 -4.05 -8.99
N ALA A 311 16.53 -5.37 -8.77
CA ALA A 311 15.55 -5.90 -7.81
C ALA A 311 16.13 -7.07 -6.98
N PRO A 312 17.01 -6.79 -6.00
CA PRO A 312 17.63 -7.81 -5.16
C PRO A 312 16.61 -8.69 -4.42
N ALA A 313 15.42 -8.14 -4.15
CA ALA A 313 14.29 -8.79 -3.51
C ALA A 313 13.72 -9.96 -4.32
N LEU A 314 13.90 -9.92 -5.64
CA LEU A 314 13.25 -10.82 -6.61
C LEU A 314 14.25 -11.79 -7.26
N GLU A 315 15.53 -11.72 -6.86
CA GLU A 315 16.59 -12.63 -7.35
C GLU A 315 16.38 -14.07 -6.88
N THR A 316 15.75 -14.25 -5.72
CA THR A 316 15.51 -15.56 -5.09
C THR A 316 14.20 -16.23 -5.52
N LEU A 317 13.50 -15.68 -6.51
CA LEU A 317 12.24 -16.23 -7.01
C LEU A 317 12.48 -17.48 -7.85
N SER A 318 11.50 -18.39 -7.85
CA SER A 318 11.54 -19.61 -8.67
C SER A 318 11.44 -19.32 -10.17
N SER A 319 10.83 -18.19 -10.55
CA SER A 319 10.83 -17.68 -11.93
C SER A 319 12.15 -17.03 -12.33
N SER A 320 13.10 -16.94 -11.40
CA SER A 320 14.41 -16.34 -11.61
C SER A 320 15.51 -17.41 -11.72
N THR A 321 16.43 -17.23 -12.66
CA THR A 321 17.63 -18.08 -12.78
C THR A 321 18.87 -17.22 -12.61
N GLU A 322 19.66 -17.52 -11.58
CA GLU A 322 20.95 -16.89 -11.36
C GLU A 322 22.05 -17.57 -12.17
N VAL A 323 22.82 -16.78 -12.91
CA VAL A 323 24.00 -17.25 -13.64
C VAL A 323 25.16 -16.30 -13.36
N THR A 324 26.25 -16.83 -12.83
CA THR A 324 27.53 -16.11 -12.78
C THR A 324 28.23 -16.31 -14.11
N ASN A 325 28.47 -15.22 -14.85
CA ASN A 325 29.20 -15.34 -16.11
C ASN A 325 30.71 -15.58 -15.86
N GLY A 326 31.46 -15.96 -16.89
CA GLY A 326 32.91 -16.21 -16.80
C GLY A 326 33.77 -15.00 -16.41
N LYS A 327 33.16 -13.84 -16.16
CA LYS A 327 33.79 -12.60 -15.66
C LYS A 327 33.42 -12.29 -14.20
N GLY A 328 32.65 -13.17 -13.54
CA GLY A 328 32.22 -12.97 -12.15
C GLY A 328 31.02 -12.03 -11.98
N GLU A 329 30.36 -11.62 -13.05
CA GLU A 329 29.14 -10.80 -12.95
C GLU A 329 27.93 -11.70 -12.66
N HIS A 330 27.20 -11.38 -11.60
CA HIS A 330 25.93 -12.02 -11.27
C HIS A 330 24.83 -11.49 -12.19
N GLN A 331 24.18 -12.38 -12.93
CA GLN A 331 23.04 -12.06 -13.77
C GLN A 331 21.83 -12.86 -13.32
N VAL A 332 20.70 -12.18 -13.15
CA VAL A 332 19.43 -12.79 -12.77
C VAL A 332 18.50 -12.66 -13.95
N PHE A 333 18.06 -13.79 -14.49
CA PHE A 333 17.06 -13.86 -15.56
C PHE A 333 15.69 -14.12 -14.97
N THR A 334 14.62 -13.55 -15.52
CA THR A 334 13.26 -13.81 -15.07
C THR A 334 12.33 -14.11 -16.24
N GLU A 335 11.45 -15.10 -16.08
CA GLU A 335 10.44 -15.44 -17.08
C GLU A 335 9.16 -14.61 -16.95
N HIS A 336 8.83 -14.21 -15.71
CA HIS A 336 7.65 -13.39 -15.42
C HIS A 336 7.71 -12.72 -14.05
N LEU A 337 6.90 -11.68 -13.91
CA LEU A 337 6.59 -11.00 -12.64
C LEU A 337 5.07 -10.87 -12.49
N ILE A 338 4.60 -10.87 -11.24
CA ILE A 338 3.23 -10.53 -10.89
C ILE A 338 3.20 -9.06 -10.47
N GLY A 339 2.29 -8.31 -11.07
CA GLY A 339 2.08 -6.91 -10.73
C GLY A 339 0.63 -6.59 -10.38
N ALA A 340 0.45 -5.47 -9.71
CA ALA A 340 -0.84 -4.96 -9.27
C ALA A 340 -1.04 -3.47 -9.59
N ILE A 341 -0.05 -2.78 -10.17
CA ILE A 341 -0.08 -1.33 -10.36
C ILE A 341 0.08 -0.97 -11.84
N VAL A 342 1.27 -1.19 -12.40
CA VAL A 342 1.68 -0.71 -13.71
C VAL A 342 2.67 -1.66 -14.40
N ALA A 343 2.46 -1.91 -15.69
CA ALA A 343 3.47 -2.50 -16.57
C ALA A 343 3.65 -1.62 -17.80
N SER A 344 4.88 -1.27 -18.14
CA SER A 344 5.15 -0.22 -19.12
C SER A 344 6.41 -0.43 -19.96
N TYR A 345 6.41 0.23 -21.12
CA TYR A 345 7.51 0.35 -22.05
C TYR A 345 7.55 1.77 -22.63
N GLY A 346 8.73 2.23 -23.06
CA GLY A 346 8.94 3.59 -23.56
C GLY A 346 9.35 4.56 -22.45
N PHE A 347 8.90 5.81 -22.56
CA PHE A 347 9.34 6.93 -21.72
C PHE A 347 9.21 6.64 -20.21
N HIS A 348 8.09 6.05 -19.76
CA HIS A 348 7.93 5.69 -18.33
C HIS A 348 8.99 4.69 -17.85
N ALA A 349 9.24 3.62 -18.61
CA ALA A 349 10.23 2.61 -18.22
C ALA A 349 11.66 3.16 -18.24
N SER A 350 11.99 3.98 -19.24
CA SER A 350 13.28 4.70 -19.28
C SER A 350 13.42 5.69 -18.12
N LEU A 351 12.36 6.41 -17.76
CA LEU A 351 12.36 7.33 -16.63
C LEU A 351 12.69 6.60 -15.32
N VAL A 352 11.97 5.51 -15.03
CA VAL A 352 12.21 4.72 -13.80
C VAL A 352 13.64 4.19 -13.79
N TRP A 353 14.10 3.59 -14.89
CA TRP A 353 15.45 3.03 -14.99
C TRP A 353 16.57 4.07 -14.89
N GLU A 354 16.49 5.18 -15.62
CA GLU A 354 17.54 6.21 -15.63
C GLU A 354 17.55 7.03 -14.34
N SER A 355 16.42 7.15 -13.64
CA SER A 355 16.37 7.82 -12.34
C SER A 355 16.99 7.01 -11.20
N ASP A 356 17.27 5.73 -11.41
CA ASP A 356 17.68 4.79 -10.38
C ASP A 356 19.20 4.59 -10.27
N THR A 357 20.00 5.42 -10.95
CA THR A 357 21.46 5.38 -10.83
C THR A 357 21.93 5.98 -9.50
N PRO A 358 23.14 5.61 -8.99
CA PRO A 358 23.70 6.21 -7.79
C PRO A 358 23.73 7.74 -7.84
N GLU A 359 24.04 8.31 -9.01
CA GLU A 359 24.12 9.76 -9.23
C GLU A 359 22.76 10.44 -9.07
N TYR A 360 21.67 9.79 -9.45
CA TYR A 360 20.32 10.33 -9.33
C TYR A 360 19.69 10.05 -7.97
N ARG A 361 19.98 8.89 -7.35
CA ARG A 361 19.38 8.47 -6.07
C ARG A 361 19.63 9.44 -4.92
N VAL A 362 20.76 10.16 -4.92
CA VAL A 362 21.07 11.17 -3.90
C VAL A 362 20.08 12.34 -3.86
N HIS A 363 19.28 12.52 -4.91
CA HIS A 363 18.31 13.61 -5.02
C HIS A 363 16.89 13.24 -4.51
N GLY A 364 16.70 12.04 -3.97
CA GLY A 364 15.39 11.58 -3.49
C GLY A 364 14.32 11.68 -4.59
N ASP A 365 13.12 12.14 -4.26
CA ASP A 365 12.00 12.21 -5.21
C ASP A 365 12.26 13.13 -6.42
N LYS A 366 13.17 14.12 -6.28
CA LYS A 366 13.54 15.03 -7.39
C LYS A 366 14.22 14.31 -8.55
N ARG A 367 14.75 13.10 -8.32
CA ARG A 367 15.46 12.30 -9.32
C ARG A 367 14.62 12.00 -10.56
N PHE A 368 13.31 11.79 -10.39
CA PHE A 368 12.40 11.54 -11.51
C PHE A 368 12.26 12.78 -12.39
N GLY A 369 12.07 13.97 -11.78
CA GLY A 369 12.02 15.22 -12.54
C GLY A 369 13.31 15.52 -13.31
N MET A 370 14.46 15.22 -12.71
CA MET A 370 15.77 15.41 -13.37
C MET A 370 15.96 14.44 -14.54
N ALA A 371 15.71 13.15 -14.35
CA ALA A 371 15.81 12.15 -15.41
C ALA A 371 14.80 12.41 -16.55
N ALA A 372 13.58 12.85 -16.20
CA ALA A 372 12.58 13.25 -17.19
C ALA A 372 13.09 14.42 -18.05
N ALA A 373 13.71 15.44 -17.47
CA ALA A 373 14.23 16.58 -18.22
C ALA A 373 15.27 16.17 -19.27
N GLU A 374 16.16 15.22 -18.96
CA GLU A 374 17.13 14.70 -19.92
C GLU A 374 16.49 13.82 -20.99
N LEU A 375 15.57 12.92 -20.60
CA LEU A 375 14.86 12.06 -21.55
C LEU A 375 13.99 12.86 -22.53
N LEU A 376 13.37 13.95 -22.10
CA LEU A 376 12.56 14.82 -22.95
C LEU A 376 13.40 15.60 -23.96
N LYS A 377 14.67 15.91 -23.66
CA LYS A 377 15.60 16.49 -24.64
C LYS A 377 15.96 15.49 -25.73
N VAL A 378 16.14 14.23 -25.36
CA VAL A 378 16.43 13.14 -26.32
C VAL A 378 15.19 12.81 -27.15
N SER A 379 14.00 12.82 -26.52
CA SER A 379 12.71 12.55 -27.17
C SER A 379 12.70 11.26 -27.99
N HIS A 380 13.32 10.19 -27.45
CA HIS A 380 13.50 8.93 -28.16
C HIS A 380 12.16 8.32 -28.59
N ALA A 381 12.01 8.02 -29.87
CA ALA A 381 10.85 7.34 -30.43
C ALA A 381 11.12 5.84 -30.49
N TYR A 382 10.43 5.07 -29.65
CA TYR A 382 10.74 3.67 -29.41
C TYR A 382 10.17 2.78 -30.51
N GLU A 383 11.03 2.02 -31.20
CA GLU A 383 10.64 1.10 -32.25
C GLU A 383 10.02 -0.17 -31.66
N THR A 384 8.70 -0.35 -31.85
CA THR A 384 7.98 -1.47 -31.24
C THR A 384 6.68 -1.80 -31.97
N VAL A 385 6.30 -3.08 -31.92
CA VAL A 385 4.98 -3.54 -32.34
C VAL A 385 4.14 -3.82 -31.09
N VAL A 386 3.02 -3.11 -30.97
CA VAL A 386 2.06 -3.29 -29.88
C VAL A 386 0.82 -4.00 -30.41
N GLN A 387 0.46 -5.12 -29.78
CA GLN A 387 -0.74 -5.89 -30.06
C GLN A 387 -1.59 -6.00 -28.80
N VAL A 388 -2.90 -5.87 -28.94
CA VAL A 388 -3.84 -5.88 -27.82
C VAL A 388 -4.97 -6.86 -28.06
N ARG A 389 -5.42 -7.46 -26.96
CA ARG A 389 -6.67 -8.20 -26.89
C ARG A 389 -7.67 -7.36 -26.12
N LYS A 390 -8.68 -6.84 -26.80
CA LYS A 390 -9.70 -5.98 -26.18
C LYS A 390 -10.63 -6.81 -25.30
N ALA A 391 -11.12 -6.24 -24.20
CA ALA A 391 -11.99 -6.95 -23.26
C ALA A 391 -13.26 -7.55 -23.91
N GLY A 392 -13.84 -6.87 -24.91
CA GLY A 392 -15.02 -7.35 -25.65
C GLY A 392 -14.74 -8.27 -26.84
N LYS A 393 -13.47 -8.52 -27.17
CA LYS A 393 -13.05 -9.40 -28.29
C LYS A 393 -11.84 -10.25 -27.89
N PRO A 394 -12.00 -11.17 -26.92
CA PRO A 394 -10.86 -11.87 -26.29
C PRO A 394 -10.14 -12.86 -27.22
N GLU A 395 -10.69 -13.20 -28.37
CA GLU A 395 -10.09 -14.16 -29.30
C GLU A 395 -9.13 -13.51 -30.31
N GLU A 396 -9.16 -12.19 -30.48
CA GLU A 396 -8.41 -11.49 -31.51
C GLU A 396 -7.31 -10.60 -30.91
N MET A 397 -6.07 -10.82 -31.34
CA MET A 397 -4.95 -9.90 -31.06
C MET A 397 -4.85 -8.90 -32.21
N VAL A 398 -5.22 -7.65 -31.93
CA VAL A 398 -5.21 -6.56 -32.91
C VAL A 398 -3.96 -5.71 -32.72
N ARG A 399 -3.29 -5.41 -33.83
CA ARG A 399 -2.15 -4.49 -33.83
C ARG A 399 -2.61 -3.04 -33.71
N ILE A 400 -2.00 -2.27 -32.82
CA ILE A 400 -2.15 -0.81 -32.81
C ILE A 400 -1.38 -0.25 -34.02
N PRO A 401 -2.00 0.56 -34.90
CA PRO A 401 -1.44 0.95 -36.20
C PRO A 401 -0.36 2.03 -36.06
N ARG A 402 0.73 1.71 -35.36
CA ARG A 402 1.94 2.51 -35.20
C ARG A 402 3.16 1.59 -35.22
N ASP A 403 4.28 2.12 -35.71
CA ASP A 403 5.60 1.46 -35.68
C ASP A 403 6.51 2.01 -34.57
N LYS A 404 6.19 3.22 -34.10
CA LYS A 404 6.93 3.92 -33.05
C LYS A 404 6.00 4.44 -31.97
N PHE A 405 6.47 4.40 -30.74
CA PHE A 405 5.74 4.85 -29.56
C PHE A 405 6.68 5.67 -28.67
N ASN A 406 6.18 6.73 -28.03
CA ASN A 406 6.88 7.27 -26.87
C ASN A 406 6.39 6.61 -25.57
N TYR A 407 5.19 6.04 -25.56
CA TYR A 407 4.56 5.58 -24.32
C TYR A 407 3.64 4.39 -24.55
N VAL A 408 3.85 3.32 -23.80
CA VAL A 408 2.96 2.15 -23.69
C VAL A 408 2.88 1.78 -22.22
N LEU A 409 1.74 2.01 -21.58
CA LEU A 409 1.55 1.76 -20.16
C LEU A 409 0.23 1.05 -19.92
N THR A 410 0.28 -0.07 -19.23
CA THR A 410 -0.90 -0.74 -18.70
C THR A 410 -0.97 -0.59 -17.20
N THR A 411 -2.19 -0.48 -16.66
CA THR A 411 -2.38 -0.28 -15.23
C THR A 411 -3.68 -0.92 -14.72
N MET A 412 -3.65 -1.38 -13.47
CA MET A 412 -4.82 -1.85 -12.71
C MET A 412 -5.36 -0.80 -11.75
N VAL A 413 -4.71 0.37 -11.68
CA VAL A 413 -5.00 1.41 -10.70
C VAL A 413 -5.29 2.75 -11.40
N SER A 414 -5.86 3.72 -10.70
CA SER A 414 -6.20 5.02 -11.27
C SER A 414 -5.05 6.03 -11.20
N ASN A 415 -4.20 5.90 -10.17
CA ASN A 415 -3.24 6.90 -9.76
C ASN A 415 -1.86 6.27 -9.50
N LEU A 416 -0.79 6.92 -9.97
CA LEU A 416 0.60 6.52 -9.64
C LEU A 416 1.17 7.31 -8.45
N GLU A 417 0.49 8.40 -8.09
CA GLU A 417 0.65 9.19 -6.86
C GLU A 417 -0.67 9.92 -6.60
N LYS A 418 -0.80 10.61 -5.47
CA LYS A 418 -2.05 11.26 -5.04
C LYS A 418 -2.71 12.10 -6.13
N THR A 419 -1.95 12.89 -6.89
CA THR A 419 -2.49 13.84 -7.88
C THR A 419 -2.32 13.40 -9.32
N PHE A 420 -1.39 12.50 -9.62
CA PHE A 420 -1.17 11.95 -10.97
C PHE A 420 -2.19 10.86 -11.30
N THR A 421 -3.29 11.24 -11.96
CA THR A 421 -4.32 10.31 -12.44
C THR A 421 -3.93 9.77 -13.81
N ILE A 422 -3.34 8.59 -13.88
CA ILE A 422 -2.91 7.97 -15.15
C ILE A 422 -4.07 7.29 -15.88
N SER A 423 -5.08 6.80 -15.15
CA SER A 423 -6.20 6.06 -15.70
C SER A 423 -7.51 6.54 -15.04
N PRO A 424 -8.19 7.54 -15.63
CA PRO A 424 -9.34 8.19 -15.01
C PRO A 424 -10.56 7.28 -14.81
N ASP A 425 -10.76 6.27 -15.67
CA ASP A 425 -11.92 5.37 -15.58
C ASP A 425 -11.69 4.20 -14.60
N SER A 426 -10.45 4.00 -14.12
CA SER A 426 -10.14 2.95 -13.16
C SER A 426 -10.84 3.19 -11.82
N LYS A 427 -11.59 2.19 -11.36
CA LYS A 427 -12.20 2.19 -10.04
C LYS A 427 -11.45 1.24 -9.11
N PRO A 428 -11.46 1.50 -7.79
CA PRO A 428 -10.82 0.61 -6.82
C PRO A 428 -11.27 -0.84 -6.98
N LEU A 429 -10.31 -1.73 -7.21
CA LEU A 429 -10.52 -3.19 -7.33
C LEU A 429 -11.49 -3.62 -8.46
N ASP A 430 -11.71 -2.81 -9.50
CA ASP A 430 -12.55 -3.20 -10.66
C ASP A 430 -11.95 -4.35 -11.49
N GLY A 431 -10.66 -4.62 -11.28
CA GLY A 431 -9.90 -5.66 -11.95
C GLY A 431 -9.63 -5.38 -13.43
N GLN A 432 -9.99 -4.22 -13.96
CA GLN A 432 -9.83 -3.92 -15.37
C GLN A 432 -8.41 -3.44 -15.68
N LEU A 433 -7.72 -4.15 -16.57
CA LEU A 433 -6.43 -3.73 -17.10
C LEU A 433 -6.66 -2.70 -18.21
N ARG A 434 -6.16 -1.48 -18.01
CA ARG A 434 -6.31 -0.40 -18.99
C ARG A 434 -4.97 -0.03 -19.61
N LEU A 435 -4.97 0.19 -20.91
CA LEU A 435 -3.80 0.60 -21.69
C LEU A 435 -3.89 2.10 -22.01
N VAL A 436 -2.83 2.84 -21.70
CA VAL A 436 -2.58 4.22 -22.13
C VAL A 436 -1.39 4.20 -23.07
N HIS A 437 -1.53 4.76 -24.28
CA HIS A 437 -0.45 4.76 -25.25
C HIS A 437 -0.49 5.94 -26.23
N PHE A 438 0.67 6.42 -26.66
CA PHE A 438 0.77 7.40 -27.75
C PHE A 438 2.02 7.18 -28.61
N GLY A 439 1.92 7.62 -29.87
CA GLY A 439 2.96 7.48 -30.89
C GLY A 439 4.14 8.41 -30.68
N GLU A 440 4.93 8.58 -31.73
CA GLU A 440 6.05 9.52 -31.80
C GLU A 440 5.56 10.98 -31.71
N VAL A 441 5.99 11.70 -30.68
CA VAL A 441 5.75 13.12 -30.43
C VAL A 441 7.02 13.78 -29.86
N SER A 442 7.07 15.11 -29.89
CA SER A 442 8.20 15.85 -29.30
C SER A 442 8.24 15.72 -27.76
N GLY A 443 9.39 16.05 -27.16
CA GLY A 443 9.54 16.17 -25.71
C GLY A 443 8.55 17.17 -25.11
N GLU A 444 8.35 18.33 -25.74
CA GLU A 444 7.35 19.32 -25.29
C GLU A 444 5.94 18.74 -25.25
N ARG A 445 5.53 18.01 -26.29
CA ARG A 445 4.22 17.37 -26.33
C ARG A 445 4.10 16.22 -25.34
N THR A 446 5.17 15.43 -25.15
CA THR A 446 5.22 14.41 -24.09
C THR A 446 4.99 15.04 -22.72
N MET A 447 5.66 16.16 -22.43
CA MET A 447 5.48 16.89 -21.18
C MET A 447 4.05 17.42 -21.04
N GLU A 448 3.46 18.00 -22.09
CA GLU A 448 2.07 18.45 -22.08
C GLU A 448 1.10 17.32 -21.74
N ILE A 449 1.25 16.16 -22.38
CA ILE A 449 0.43 14.96 -22.13
C ILE A 449 0.60 14.51 -20.68
N MET A 450 1.83 14.38 -20.19
CA MET A 450 2.06 13.95 -18.79
C MET A 450 1.52 14.96 -17.77
N MET A 451 1.61 16.26 -18.04
CA MET A 451 1.06 17.29 -17.16
C MET A 451 -0.47 17.30 -17.15
N ALA A 452 -1.14 16.90 -18.24
CA ALA A 452 -2.59 16.75 -18.26
C ALA A 452 -3.09 15.60 -17.36
N ALA A 453 -2.25 14.61 -17.03
CA ALA A 453 -2.60 13.56 -16.05
C ALA A 453 -2.79 14.10 -14.61
N TYR A 454 -2.12 15.21 -14.26
CA TYR A 454 -2.33 15.92 -12.99
C TYR A 454 -3.66 16.66 -12.92
N LYS A 455 -4.32 16.87 -14.07
CA LYS A 455 -5.64 17.53 -14.16
C LYS A 455 -6.75 16.49 -14.19
N GLY A 456 -6.73 15.56 -13.25
CA GLY A 456 -7.75 14.51 -13.14
C GLY A 456 -7.76 13.51 -14.30
N GLY A 457 -6.68 13.40 -15.08
CA GLY A 457 -6.59 12.46 -16.19
C GLY A 457 -7.00 13.00 -17.56
N GLU A 458 -7.04 14.33 -17.74
CA GLU A 458 -7.34 15.02 -19.02
C GLU A 458 -6.39 14.65 -20.18
N HIS A 459 -5.28 13.96 -19.91
CA HIS A 459 -4.39 13.44 -20.95
C HIS A 459 -5.09 12.39 -21.82
N VAL A 460 -6.01 11.61 -21.24
CA VAL A 460 -6.85 10.68 -21.97
C VAL A 460 -7.82 11.47 -22.86
N GLY A 461 -7.78 11.19 -24.17
CA GLY A 461 -8.60 11.90 -25.15
C GLY A 461 -7.93 13.11 -25.80
N MET A 462 -6.70 13.47 -25.40
CA MET A 462 -5.91 14.45 -26.14
C MET A 462 -5.68 13.96 -27.58
N LYS A 463 -5.97 14.83 -28.54
CA LYS A 463 -5.79 14.58 -29.97
C LYS A 463 -4.91 15.65 -30.62
N TRP A 464 -4.27 15.29 -31.72
CA TRP A 464 -3.44 16.19 -32.53
C TRP A 464 -3.45 15.74 -33.99
N LYS A 465 -2.95 16.61 -34.87
CA LYS A 465 -2.70 16.23 -36.27
C LYS A 465 -1.40 15.42 -36.32
N GLY A 466 -1.51 14.17 -36.76
CA GLY A 466 -0.37 13.29 -36.99
C GLY A 466 0.32 13.58 -38.32
N THR A 467 1.19 12.66 -38.73
CA THR A 467 1.75 12.64 -40.08
C THR A 467 0.65 12.31 -41.10
N GLU A 468 0.70 12.92 -42.30
CA GLU A 468 -0.25 12.66 -43.40
C GLU A 468 -1.73 13.03 -43.15
N ASP A 469 -2.01 14.10 -42.42
CA ASP A 469 -3.38 14.61 -42.14
C ASP A 469 -4.31 13.62 -41.40
N LYS A 470 -3.77 12.53 -40.83
CA LYS A 470 -4.50 11.62 -39.95
C LYS A 470 -4.52 12.17 -38.53
N GLU A 471 -5.67 12.10 -37.88
CA GLU A 471 -5.80 12.43 -36.46
C GLU A 471 -5.08 11.36 -35.63
N ASP A 472 -4.18 11.78 -34.74
CA ASP A 472 -3.51 10.92 -33.76
C ASP A 472 -3.80 11.42 -32.35
N GLY A 473 -3.50 10.61 -31.34
CA GLY A 473 -3.88 10.94 -29.97
C GLY A 473 -3.41 9.94 -28.93
N VAL A 474 -3.69 10.29 -27.67
CA VAL A 474 -3.57 9.35 -26.55
C VAL A 474 -4.67 8.31 -26.67
N GLY A 475 -4.27 7.08 -26.95
CA GLY A 475 -5.17 5.94 -26.92
C GLY A 475 -5.38 5.46 -25.49
N TYR A 476 -6.62 5.11 -25.18
CA TYR A 476 -7.05 4.61 -23.88
C TYR A 476 -8.09 3.51 -24.05
N GLU A 477 -7.76 2.29 -23.63
CA GLU A 477 -8.61 1.12 -23.88
C GLU A 477 -8.59 0.14 -22.70
N GLU A 478 -9.74 -0.46 -22.38
CA GLU A 478 -9.79 -1.66 -21.54
C GLU A 478 -9.34 -2.88 -22.36
N ILE A 479 -8.36 -3.61 -21.83
CA ILE A 479 -7.75 -4.76 -22.48
C ILE A 479 -7.70 -5.96 -21.54
N HIS A 480 -7.65 -7.14 -22.12
CA HIS A 480 -7.37 -8.38 -21.41
C HIS A 480 -5.86 -8.70 -21.43
N GLU A 481 -5.19 -8.35 -22.54
CA GLU A 481 -3.77 -8.63 -22.75
C GLU A 481 -3.16 -7.57 -23.69
N VAL A 482 -1.91 -7.20 -23.43
CA VAL A 482 -1.06 -6.46 -24.39
C VAL A 482 0.22 -7.23 -24.59
N ARG A 483 0.70 -7.30 -25.83
CA ARG A 483 2.02 -7.78 -26.19
C ARG A 483 2.81 -6.65 -26.84
N VAL A 484 4.00 -6.40 -26.31
CA VAL A 484 4.96 -5.40 -26.79
C VAL A 484 6.19 -6.13 -27.31
N SER A 485 6.38 -6.14 -28.63
CA SER A 485 7.57 -6.68 -29.27
C SER A 485 8.57 -5.55 -29.50
N ILE A 486 9.76 -5.67 -28.91
CA ILE A 486 10.74 -4.58 -28.85
C ILE A 486 11.75 -4.75 -29.97
N LEU A 487 11.83 -3.75 -30.86
CA LEU A 487 12.69 -3.78 -32.05
C LEU A 487 14.01 -3.00 -31.87
N GLU A 488 14.18 -2.40 -30.69
CA GLU A 488 15.34 -1.58 -30.32
C GLU A 488 16.67 -2.32 -30.33
N GLN A 489 17.66 -1.77 -31.03
CA GLN A 489 19.01 -2.34 -31.10
C GLN A 489 19.91 -1.96 -29.92
N ASP A 490 19.68 -0.79 -29.30
CA ASP A 490 20.40 -0.36 -28.10
C ASP A 490 19.77 -0.94 -26.83
N ARG A 491 20.60 -1.50 -25.94
CA ARG A 491 20.15 -2.02 -24.64
C ARG A 491 19.51 -0.94 -23.77
N ARG A 492 19.90 0.33 -23.95
CA ARG A 492 19.35 1.48 -23.24
C ARG A 492 17.82 1.54 -23.38
N TRP A 493 17.30 1.20 -24.55
CA TRP A 493 15.88 1.33 -24.90
C TRP A 493 15.10 0.01 -24.82
N ARG A 494 15.74 -1.07 -24.36
CA ARG A 494 15.09 -2.38 -24.12
C ARG A 494 14.77 -2.59 -22.64
N LYS A 495 14.22 -1.56 -22.00
CA LYS A 495 13.83 -1.59 -20.59
C LYS A 495 12.32 -1.59 -20.48
N VAL A 496 11.78 -2.54 -19.74
CA VAL A 496 10.37 -2.54 -19.31
C VAL A 496 10.31 -2.36 -17.81
N CYS A 497 9.23 -1.77 -17.32
CA CYS A 497 9.01 -1.51 -15.90
C CYS A 497 7.73 -2.19 -15.45
N ILE A 498 7.83 -3.04 -14.42
CA ILE A 498 6.73 -3.72 -13.74
C ILE A 498 6.71 -3.25 -12.29
N ASP A 499 5.73 -2.42 -11.93
CA ASP A 499 5.56 -1.86 -10.58
C ASP A 499 6.85 -1.26 -9.98
N GLY A 500 7.65 -0.59 -10.82
CA GLY A 500 8.94 0.01 -10.44
C GLY A 500 10.16 -0.93 -10.59
N THR A 501 9.93 -2.22 -10.82
CA THR A 501 11.00 -3.20 -11.12
C THR A 501 11.38 -3.13 -12.60
N ILE A 502 12.67 -2.99 -12.90
CA ILE A 502 13.16 -2.92 -14.28
C ILE A 502 13.58 -4.31 -14.77
N VAL A 503 13.11 -4.65 -15.97
CA VAL A 503 13.56 -5.83 -16.71
C VAL A 503 14.17 -5.38 -18.03
N GLU A 504 15.40 -5.81 -18.31
CA GLU A 504 16.06 -5.64 -19.59
C GLU A 504 15.69 -6.81 -20.52
N ILE A 505 15.18 -6.47 -21.69
CA ILE A 505 14.77 -7.43 -22.70
C ILE A 505 15.91 -7.63 -23.71
N GLU A 506 16.11 -8.87 -24.14
CA GLU A 506 17.08 -9.19 -25.20
C GLU A 506 16.64 -8.63 -26.56
N LYS A 507 17.56 -8.62 -27.53
CA LYS A 507 17.25 -8.23 -28.91
C LYS A 507 16.10 -9.08 -29.46
N ASP A 508 15.19 -8.43 -30.19
CA ASP A 508 13.99 -9.04 -30.78
C ASP A 508 13.06 -9.71 -29.75
N GLY A 509 13.23 -9.36 -28.47
CA GLY A 509 12.44 -9.87 -27.37
C GLY A 509 11.07 -9.18 -27.22
N TRP A 510 10.33 -9.61 -26.21
CA TRP A 510 8.97 -9.14 -25.98
C TRP A 510 8.59 -9.17 -24.51
N MET A 511 7.57 -8.38 -24.19
CA MET A 511 6.81 -8.43 -22.94
C MET A 511 5.33 -8.66 -23.27
N SER A 512 4.67 -9.58 -22.56
CA SER A 512 3.21 -9.74 -22.59
C SER A 512 2.64 -9.50 -21.20
N VAL A 513 1.63 -8.65 -21.09
CA VAL A 513 0.96 -8.32 -19.83
C VAL A 513 -0.47 -8.78 -19.94
N LYS A 514 -0.88 -9.69 -19.05
CA LYS A 514 -2.19 -10.31 -19.07
C LYS A 514 -2.85 -10.17 -17.72
N ARG A 515 -4.09 -9.69 -17.70
CA ARG A 515 -4.93 -9.69 -16.49
C ARG A 515 -5.10 -11.12 -15.96
N GLU A 516 -4.93 -11.31 -14.65
CA GLU A 516 -5.25 -12.59 -14.02
C GLU A 516 -6.76 -12.70 -13.78
N LEU A 517 -7.28 -13.93 -13.93
CA LEU A 517 -8.72 -14.18 -13.81
C LEU A 517 -9.16 -14.16 -12.34
N GLU A 518 -10.44 -13.87 -12.12
CA GLU A 518 -11.04 -13.91 -10.79
C GLU A 518 -10.79 -15.26 -10.09
N GLY A 519 -10.36 -15.20 -8.84
CA GLY A 519 -9.97 -16.36 -8.04
C GLY A 519 -8.52 -16.79 -8.21
N GLN A 520 -7.69 -16.01 -8.92
CA GLN A 520 -6.23 -16.19 -9.01
C GLN A 520 -5.46 -15.18 -8.14
N GLU A 521 -6.16 -14.31 -7.40
CA GLU A 521 -5.54 -13.28 -6.56
C GLU A 521 -4.72 -13.94 -5.44
N ARG A 522 -3.51 -13.45 -5.21
CA ARG A 522 -2.59 -14.01 -4.20
C ARG A 522 -2.84 -13.47 -2.80
N ILE A 523 -3.39 -12.26 -2.70
CA ILE A 523 -3.67 -11.57 -1.44
C ILE A 523 -5.05 -10.91 -1.47
N LYS A 524 -5.59 -10.68 -0.28
CA LYS A 524 -6.66 -9.69 -0.05
C LYS A 524 -6.04 -8.41 0.47
N VAL A 525 -6.59 -7.25 0.10
CA VAL A 525 -6.22 -5.95 0.64
C VAL A 525 -7.37 -5.38 1.48
N VAL A 526 -7.04 -4.75 2.60
CA VAL A 526 -8.02 -4.02 3.43
C VAL A 526 -8.31 -2.66 2.79
N VAL A 527 -9.59 -2.41 2.53
CA VAL A 527 -10.09 -1.19 1.89
C VAL A 527 -11.24 -0.60 2.70
N ASN A 528 -11.47 0.71 2.57
CA ASN A 528 -12.61 1.33 3.19
C ASN A 528 -13.92 0.75 2.62
N LYS A 529 -14.92 0.52 3.47
CA LYS A 529 -16.19 -0.09 3.08
C LYS A 529 -16.94 0.72 2.02
N GLU A 530 -16.85 2.04 2.07
CA GLU A 530 -17.53 2.97 1.16
C GLU A 530 -16.95 2.93 -0.26
N VAL A 531 -15.73 2.41 -0.42
CA VAL A 531 -15.01 2.37 -1.70
C VAL A 531 -15.46 1.21 -2.58
N VAL A 532 -15.98 0.14 -1.99
CA VAL A 532 -16.22 -1.16 -2.65
C VAL A 532 -17.70 -1.56 -2.70
N VAL A 533 -18.60 -0.57 -2.55
CA VAL A 533 -20.06 -0.75 -2.69
C VAL A 533 -20.51 -0.63 -4.13
#